data_AF-A0A1X1YYB5-F1
#
_entry.id   AF-A0A1X1YYB5-F1
#
_cell.length_a   1.000
_cell.length_b   1.000
_cell.length_c   1.000
_cell.angle_alpha   90.00
_cell.angle_beta   90.00
_cell.angle_gamma   90.00
#
_symmetry.space_group_name_H-M   'P 1'
#
loop_
_entity.id
_entity.type
_entity.pdbx_description
1 polymer ?
#
loop_
_entity_poly.entity_id
_entity_poly.type
_entity_poly.pdbx_seq_one_letter_code
_entity_poly.pdbx_strand_id
1 'polypeptide(L)'
;METTDAVHVSLVHARFAADLLVGVQEELLRLTTDLDVYMDRARRAGVGTKLDAAWMAIAASAPGNRRELIAAAAYAQWLSDHIRLQSARWKRADKASATGYMKHSEESALLEWQPVPFEIVEPPKDPPPHPGALDSTIAMLPAPYLAHIDRAREWCGQALWAARMSNTQGMAVVCGYMERLLGWMEENP
;
A
#
# COMPACT_ATOMS: atom_id res chain seq x y z
N MET A 1 28.35 4.90 -25.75
CA MET A 1 28.28 5.89 -24.66
C MET A 1 27.02 5.56 -23.88
N GLU A 2 27.14 4.72 -22.86
CA GLU A 2 26.02 4.48 -21.94
C GLU A 2 25.84 5.76 -21.13
N THR A 3 24.75 6.48 -21.38
CA THR A 3 24.29 7.52 -20.48
C THR A 3 23.95 6.82 -19.18
N THR A 4 24.83 6.91 -18.17
CA THR A 4 24.46 6.63 -16.79
C THR A 4 23.30 7.55 -16.46
N ASP A 5 22.09 7.02 -16.45
CA ASP A 5 20.90 7.75 -16.05
C ASP A 5 21.18 8.38 -14.68
N ALA A 6 21.15 9.71 -14.63
CA ALA A 6 21.39 10.43 -13.41
C ALA A 6 20.33 10.01 -12.37
N VAL A 7 20.78 9.71 -11.15
CA VAL A 7 19.87 9.33 -10.06
C VAL A 7 18.96 10.52 -9.75
N HIS A 8 17.66 10.29 -9.78
CA HIS A 8 16.59 11.25 -9.60
C HIS A 8 15.56 10.74 -8.59
N VAL A 9 15.16 11.64 -7.68
CA VAL A 9 14.13 11.37 -6.68
C VAL A 9 13.11 12.48 -6.69
N SER A 10 11.86 12.09 -6.93
CA SER A 10 10.73 13.01 -6.82
C SER A 10 10.02 12.82 -5.48
N LEU A 11 10.39 13.64 -4.49
CA LEU A 11 9.83 13.54 -3.12
C LEU A 11 8.31 13.75 -3.08
N VAL A 12 7.78 14.57 -3.99
CA VAL A 12 6.33 14.83 -4.10
C VAL A 12 5.60 13.57 -4.56
N HIS A 13 6.06 12.94 -5.65
CA HIS A 13 5.45 11.72 -6.16
C HIS A 13 5.65 10.53 -5.21
N ALA A 14 6.81 10.43 -4.54
CA ALA A 14 7.03 9.40 -3.53
C ALA A 14 6.07 9.54 -2.34
N ARG A 15 5.84 10.77 -1.84
CA ARG A 15 4.83 11.01 -0.80
C ARG A 15 3.43 10.63 -1.28
N PHE A 16 3.06 11.07 -2.48
CA PHE A 16 1.76 10.77 -3.07
C PHE A 16 1.55 9.24 -3.21
N ALA A 17 2.54 8.51 -3.70
CA ALA A 17 2.50 7.05 -3.80
C ALA A 17 2.32 6.37 -2.44
N ALA A 18 3.06 6.83 -1.42
CA ALA A 18 2.94 6.30 -0.07
C ALA A 18 1.55 6.53 0.53
N ASP A 19 0.98 7.73 0.33
CA ASP A 19 -0.33 8.08 0.86
C ASP A 19 -1.45 7.30 0.13
N LEU A 20 -1.32 7.06 -1.18
CA LEU A 20 -2.22 6.18 -1.92
C LEU A 20 -2.19 4.74 -1.39
N LEU A 21 -1.01 4.20 -1.06
CA LEU A 21 -0.90 2.86 -0.49
C LEU A 21 -1.53 2.73 0.91
N VAL A 22 -1.55 3.80 1.70
CA VAL A 22 -2.36 3.86 2.93
C VAL A 22 -3.85 3.80 2.59
N GLY A 23 -4.29 4.55 1.58
CA GLY A 23 -5.68 4.45 1.08
C GLY A 23 -6.04 3.03 0.63
N VAL A 24 -5.13 2.34 -0.08
CA VAL A 24 -5.29 0.94 -0.47
C VAL A 24 -5.50 0.03 0.76
N GLN A 25 -4.64 0.16 1.77
CA GLN A 25 -4.79 -0.57 3.03
C GLN A 25 -6.17 -0.32 3.66
N GLU A 26 -6.60 0.94 3.74
CA GLU A 26 -7.89 1.31 4.33
C GLU A 26 -9.07 0.67 3.58
N GLU A 27 -9.09 0.70 2.26
CA GLU A 27 -10.17 0.10 1.46
C GLU A 27 -10.23 -1.42 1.63
N LEU A 28 -9.08 -2.10 1.66
CA LEU A 28 -9.01 -3.54 1.92
C LEU A 28 -9.53 -3.90 3.32
N LEU A 29 -9.18 -3.11 4.35
CA LEU A 29 -9.67 -3.32 5.71
C LEU A 29 -11.15 -2.99 5.86
N ARG A 30 -11.69 -2.01 5.13
CA ARG A 30 -13.14 -1.76 5.09
C ARG A 30 -13.89 -2.99 4.59
N LEU A 31 -13.41 -3.61 3.51
CA LEU A 31 -14.02 -4.84 2.99
C LEU A 31 -14.00 -5.99 4.01
N THR A 32 -12.94 -6.10 4.83
CA THR A 32 -12.91 -7.11 5.91
C THR A 32 -14.01 -6.86 6.95
N THR A 33 -14.31 -5.61 7.24
CA THR A 33 -15.39 -5.23 8.16
C THR A 33 -16.76 -5.59 7.57
N ASP A 34 -16.92 -5.42 6.25
CA ASP A 34 -18.15 -5.83 5.56
C ASP A 34 -18.33 -7.35 5.60
N LEU A 35 -17.26 -8.13 5.37
CA LEU A 35 -17.30 -9.59 5.52
C LEU A 35 -17.67 -10.02 6.96
N ASP A 36 -17.20 -9.28 7.97
CA ASP A 36 -17.58 -9.53 9.36
C ASP A 36 -19.10 -9.40 9.57
N VAL A 37 -19.78 -8.48 8.87
CA VAL A 37 -21.25 -8.36 8.89
C VAL A 37 -21.94 -9.60 8.29
N TYR A 38 -21.41 -10.16 7.19
CA TYR A 38 -21.96 -11.38 6.59
C TYR A 38 -21.86 -12.57 7.54
N MET A 39 -20.69 -12.75 8.17
CA MET A 39 -20.45 -13.82 9.15
C MET A 39 -21.34 -13.68 10.38
N ASP A 40 -21.46 -12.47 10.93
CA ASP A 40 -22.28 -12.22 12.10
C ASP A 40 -23.76 -12.47 11.84
N ARG A 41 -24.27 -12.04 10.67
CA ARG A 41 -25.65 -12.28 10.29
C ARG A 41 -25.93 -13.76 10.05
N ALA A 42 -25.01 -14.48 9.42
CA ALA A 42 -25.12 -15.93 9.24
C ALA A 42 -25.13 -16.66 10.59
N ARG A 43 -24.29 -16.25 11.54
CA ARG A 43 -24.26 -16.81 12.90
C ARG A 43 -25.56 -16.56 13.67
N ARG A 44 -26.19 -15.39 13.49
CA ARG A 44 -27.44 -15.02 14.16
C ARG A 44 -28.69 -15.60 13.51
N ALA A 45 -28.59 -16.08 12.28
CA ALA A 45 -29.71 -16.76 11.62
C ALA A 45 -29.98 -18.09 12.34
N GLY A 46 -31.08 -18.13 13.10
CA GLY A 46 -31.55 -19.33 13.78
C GLY A 46 -32.16 -20.36 12.82
N VAL A 47 -32.60 -21.48 13.39
CA VAL A 47 -33.37 -22.50 12.67
C VAL A 47 -34.69 -21.87 12.17
N GLY A 48 -34.82 -21.71 10.85
CA GLY A 48 -36.05 -21.21 10.21
C GLY A 48 -35.91 -19.87 9.49
N THR A 49 -34.82 -19.12 9.71
CA THR A 49 -34.50 -17.93 8.89
C THR A 49 -33.97 -18.37 7.53
N LYS A 50 -34.74 -18.12 6.46
CA LYS A 50 -34.25 -18.27 5.08
C LYS A 50 -33.27 -17.13 4.78
N LEU A 51 -31.99 -17.37 4.99
CA LEU A 51 -30.95 -16.59 4.34
C LEU A 51 -30.83 -17.04 2.88
N ASP A 52 -30.54 -16.07 2.01
CA ASP A 52 -30.23 -16.35 0.60
C ASP A 52 -29.02 -17.30 0.52
N ALA A 53 -29.06 -18.24 -0.42
CA ALA A 53 -27.97 -19.18 -0.67
C ALA A 53 -26.66 -18.44 -1.00
N ALA A 54 -26.75 -17.32 -1.72
CA ALA A 54 -25.61 -16.45 -2.00
C ALA A 54 -24.99 -15.88 -0.71
N TRP A 55 -25.81 -15.44 0.24
CA TRP A 55 -25.33 -14.93 1.52
C TRP A 55 -24.60 -16.00 2.33
N MET A 56 -25.15 -17.22 2.36
CA MET A 56 -24.54 -18.34 3.08
C MET A 56 -23.20 -18.76 2.46
N ALA A 57 -23.08 -18.73 1.13
CA ALA A 57 -21.84 -19.00 0.44
C ALA A 57 -20.76 -17.95 0.79
N ILE A 58 -21.09 -16.67 0.76
CA ILE A 58 -20.19 -15.57 1.15
C ILE A 58 -19.76 -15.71 2.62
N ALA A 59 -20.71 -15.99 3.52
CA ALA A 59 -20.39 -16.14 4.94
C ALA A 59 -19.48 -17.34 5.24
N ALA A 60 -19.58 -18.42 4.44
CA ALA A 60 -18.74 -19.60 4.59
C ALA A 60 -17.28 -19.36 4.14
N SER A 61 -17.06 -18.57 3.09
CA SER A 61 -15.73 -18.22 2.58
C SER A 61 -15.09 -17.01 3.27
N ALA A 62 -15.91 -16.18 3.91
CA ALA A 62 -15.49 -14.93 4.54
C ALA A 62 -14.25 -15.05 5.46
N PRO A 63 -14.08 -16.08 6.31
CA PRO A 63 -12.88 -16.19 7.14
C PRO A 63 -11.58 -16.29 6.31
N GLY A 64 -11.61 -17.03 5.20
CA GLY A 64 -10.48 -17.20 4.30
C GLY A 64 -10.16 -15.89 3.56
N ASN A 65 -11.18 -15.32 2.91
CA ASN A 65 -11.04 -14.05 2.19
C ASN A 65 -10.57 -12.91 3.09
N ARG A 66 -11.11 -12.83 4.31
CA ARG A 66 -10.70 -11.86 5.33
C ARG A 66 -9.21 -11.96 5.65
N ARG A 67 -8.68 -13.18 5.81
CA ARG A 67 -7.26 -13.38 6.10
C ARG A 67 -6.38 -12.85 4.97
N GLU A 68 -6.73 -13.15 3.72
CA GLU A 68 -5.95 -12.71 2.56
C GLU A 68 -6.05 -11.19 2.34
N LEU A 69 -7.23 -10.59 2.56
CA LEU A 69 -7.40 -9.13 2.52
C LEU A 69 -6.56 -8.41 3.59
N ILE A 70 -6.47 -8.97 4.80
CA ILE A 70 -5.60 -8.42 5.86
C ILE A 70 -4.12 -8.55 5.47
N ALA A 71 -3.72 -9.68 4.88
CA ALA A 71 -2.36 -9.86 4.39
C ALA A 71 -2.02 -8.83 3.29
N ALA A 72 -2.92 -8.62 2.33
CA ALA A 72 -2.78 -7.61 1.29
C ALA A 72 -2.70 -6.18 1.86
N ALA A 73 -3.53 -5.86 2.86
CA ALA A 73 -3.49 -4.57 3.55
C ALA A 73 -2.16 -4.34 4.29
N ALA A 74 -1.66 -5.35 5.00
CA ALA A 74 -0.34 -5.28 5.64
C ALA A 74 0.79 -5.12 4.63
N TYR A 75 0.67 -5.77 3.47
CA TYR A 75 1.61 -5.64 2.36
C TYR A 75 1.62 -4.21 1.77
N ALA A 76 0.44 -3.61 1.56
CA ALA A 76 0.33 -2.21 1.12
C ALA A 76 0.94 -1.22 2.12
N GLN A 77 0.70 -1.42 3.42
CA GLN A 77 1.32 -0.60 4.47
C GLN A 77 2.84 -0.73 4.46
N TRP A 78 3.37 -1.94 4.36
CA TRP A 78 4.81 -2.20 4.28
C TRP A 78 5.45 -1.45 3.09
N LEU A 79 4.80 -1.44 1.94
CA LEU A 79 5.24 -0.68 0.76
C LEU A 79 5.26 0.83 1.03
N SER A 80 4.20 1.37 1.64
CA SER A 80 4.10 2.80 2.00
C SER A 80 5.27 3.22 2.89
N ASP A 81 5.56 2.42 3.93
CA ASP A 81 6.65 2.70 4.86
C ASP A 81 8.02 2.65 4.18
N HIS A 82 8.22 1.72 3.24
CA HIS A 82 9.46 1.65 2.47
C HIS A 82 9.64 2.85 1.53
N ILE A 83 8.59 3.32 0.87
CA ILE A 83 8.66 4.55 0.05
C ILE A 83 9.03 5.75 0.92
N ARG A 84 8.43 5.87 2.11
CA ARG A 84 8.73 6.94 3.07
C ARG A 84 10.17 6.86 3.56
N LEU A 85 10.66 5.67 3.89
CA LEU A 85 12.06 5.43 4.29
C LEU A 85 13.04 5.85 3.19
N GLN A 86 12.81 5.42 1.94
CA GLN A 86 13.66 5.81 0.81
C GLN A 86 13.68 7.32 0.63
N SER A 87 12.51 7.96 0.68
CA SER A 87 12.38 9.41 0.57
C SER A 87 13.16 10.15 1.66
N ALA A 88 13.10 9.68 2.91
CA ALA A 88 13.87 10.30 4.00
C ALA A 88 15.37 10.07 3.88
N ARG A 89 15.82 8.89 3.42
CA ARG A 89 17.24 8.63 3.16
C ARG A 89 17.80 9.60 2.14
N TRP A 90 17.09 9.83 1.05
CA TRP A 90 17.48 10.80 0.03
C TRP A 90 17.44 12.23 0.52
N LYS A 91 16.40 12.64 1.26
CA LYS A 91 16.35 13.99 1.84
C LYS A 91 17.51 14.24 2.83
N ARG A 92 17.92 13.22 3.61
CA ARG A 92 19.10 13.31 4.50
C ARG A 92 20.40 13.42 3.71
N ALA A 93 20.57 12.62 2.65
CA ALA A 93 21.76 12.66 1.80
C ALA A 93 21.90 14.00 1.07
N ASP A 94 20.78 14.55 0.57
CA ASP A 94 20.74 15.86 -0.08
C ASP A 94 21.08 16.99 0.90
N LYS A 95 20.48 17.00 2.10
CA LYS A 95 20.82 17.94 3.17
C LYS A 95 22.29 17.84 3.59
N ALA A 96 22.83 16.63 3.74
CA ALA A 96 24.24 16.42 4.08
C ALA A 96 25.19 16.91 2.99
N SER A 97 24.80 16.73 1.72
CA SER A 97 25.58 17.22 0.58
C SER A 97 25.55 18.75 0.53
N ALA A 98 24.38 19.37 0.63
CA ALA A 98 24.21 20.82 0.63
C ALA A 98 24.98 21.51 1.77
N THR A 99 24.89 20.99 3.01
CA THR A 99 25.65 21.49 4.16
C THR A 99 27.16 21.34 3.97
N GLY A 100 27.63 20.28 3.31
CA GLY A 100 29.04 20.08 2.96
C GLY A 100 29.60 21.14 2.01
N TYR A 101 28.79 21.63 1.07
CA TYR A 101 29.17 22.70 0.14
C TYR A 101 29.08 24.11 0.76
N MET A 102 28.14 24.33 1.69
CA MET A 102 27.85 25.65 2.29
C MET A 102 28.63 25.94 3.58
N LYS A 103 29.81 25.36 3.78
CA LYS A 103 30.60 25.54 5.02
C LYS A 103 30.73 27.03 5.37
N HIS A 104 30.08 27.44 6.46
CA HIS A 104 30.12 28.77 7.09
C HIS A 104 29.27 29.89 6.44
N SER A 105 28.14 29.59 5.79
CA SER A 105 27.14 30.62 5.43
C SER A 105 25.93 30.61 6.39
N GLU A 106 25.26 31.76 6.57
CA GLU A 106 23.97 31.84 7.28
C GLU A 106 22.89 30.93 6.67
N GLU A 107 23.02 30.61 5.37
CA GLU A 107 22.15 29.69 4.65
C GLU A 107 22.31 28.23 5.11
N SER A 108 23.53 27.84 5.52
CA SER A 108 23.76 26.52 6.12
C SER A 108 23.00 26.35 7.44
N ALA A 109 22.91 27.40 8.25
CA ALA A 109 22.09 27.41 9.46
C ALA A 109 20.60 27.23 9.09
N LEU A 110 20.08 27.98 8.12
CA LEU A 110 18.68 27.84 7.66
C LEU A 110 18.34 26.42 7.17
N LEU A 111 19.28 25.74 6.50
CA LEU A 111 19.14 24.33 6.11
C LEU A 111 19.13 23.38 7.31
N GLU A 112 19.95 23.63 8.34
CA GLU A 112 19.94 22.86 9.58
C GLU A 112 18.59 22.95 10.30
N TRP A 113 17.98 24.14 10.35
CA TRP A 113 16.65 24.39 10.91
C TRP A 113 15.50 23.75 10.13
N GLN A 114 15.71 23.36 8.86
CA GLN A 114 14.67 22.63 8.14
C GLN A 114 14.43 21.27 8.80
N PRO A 115 13.20 20.99 9.27
CA PRO A 115 12.90 19.71 9.88
C PRO A 115 13.11 18.59 8.85
N VAL A 116 13.99 17.64 9.17
CA VAL A 116 13.96 16.32 8.54
C VAL A 116 12.71 15.68 9.10
N PRO A 117 11.67 15.49 8.27
CA PRO A 117 10.33 15.67 8.80
C PRO A 117 9.90 14.58 9.78
N PHE A 118 10.59 13.43 9.88
CA PHE A 118 10.25 12.38 10.84
C PHE A 118 11.49 11.53 11.20
N GLU A 119 11.60 11.10 12.46
CA GLU A 119 12.28 9.84 12.77
C GLU A 119 11.45 8.73 12.15
N ILE A 120 11.81 8.34 10.93
CA ILE A 120 11.19 7.16 10.30
C ILE A 120 11.72 5.94 11.04
N VAL A 121 10.84 5.31 11.83
CA VAL A 121 11.05 3.96 12.35
C VAL A 121 11.31 3.06 11.15
N GLU A 122 12.45 2.38 11.15
CA GLU A 122 12.82 1.54 10.02
C GLU A 122 11.82 0.37 9.91
N PRO A 123 11.08 0.25 8.79
CA PRO A 123 10.15 -0.85 8.60
C PRO A 123 10.89 -2.19 8.55
N PRO A 124 10.20 -3.32 8.83
CA PRO A 124 10.78 -4.65 8.69
C PRO A 124 11.39 -4.85 7.30
N LYS A 125 12.61 -5.38 7.23
CA LYS A 125 13.34 -5.54 5.95
C LYS A 125 12.64 -6.51 5.00
N ASP A 126 12.13 -7.60 5.57
CA ASP A 126 11.45 -8.63 4.79
C ASP A 126 9.98 -8.23 4.58
N PRO A 127 9.46 -8.37 3.36
CA PRO A 127 8.05 -8.12 3.11
C PRO A 127 7.19 -9.12 3.91
N PRO A 128 5.98 -8.72 4.33
CA PRO A 128 5.03 -9.68 4.85
C PRO A 128 4.70 -10.74 3.78
N PRO A 129 4.17 -11.91 4.18
CA PRO A 129 3.74 -12.93 3.23
C PRO A 129 2.84 -12.34 2.16
N HIS A 130 3.12 -12.65 0.90
CA HIS A 130 2.27 -12.24 -0.20
C HIS A 130 0.87 -12.84 -0.03
N PRO A 131 -0.22 -12.08 -0.23
CA PRO A 131 -1.56 -12.60 -0.11
C PRO A 131 -1.80 -13.77 -1.07
N GLY A 132 -2.57 -14.76 -0.61
CA GLY A 132 -3.05 -15.87 -1.43
C GLY A 132 -4.29 -15.49 -2.25
N ALA A 133 -4.77 -16.41 -3.07
CA ALA A 133 -5.97 -16.20 -3.88
C ALA A 133 -7.21 -16.03 -2.99
N LEU A 134 -8.09 -15.12 -3.38
CA LEU A 134 -9.43 -14.97 -2.83
C LEU A 134 -10.34 -16.06 -3.40
N ASP A 135 -11.26 -16.52 -2.58
CA ASP A 135 -12.32 -17.40 -3.02
C ASP A 135 -13.26 -16.66 -3.97
N SER A 136 -13.63 -17.31 -5.08
CA SER A 136 -14.53 -16.77 -6.13
C SER A 136 -15.88 -16.24 -5.62
N THR A 137 -16.32 -16.67 -4.45
CA THR A 137 -17.53 -16.14 -3.79
C THR A 137 -17.41 -14.65 -3.43
N ILE A 138 -16.20 -14.07 -3.41
CA ILE A 138 -16.02 -12.63 -3.21
C ILE A 138 -16.68 -11.81 -4.34
N ALA A 139 -16.67 -12.31 -5.57
CA ALA A 139 -17.33 -11.70 -6.72
C ALA A 139 -18.88 -11.72 -6.62
N MET A 140 -19.44 -12.44 -5.64
CA MET A 140 -20.87 -12.44 -5.36
C MET A 140 -21.29 -11.31 -4.43
N LEU A 141 -20.34 -10.54 -3.89
CA LEU A 141 -20.65 -9.39 -3.04
C LEU A 141 -21.43 -8.32 -3.84
N PRO A 142 -22.36 -7.60 -3.20
CA PRO A 142 -23.02 -6.47 -3.82
C PRO A 142 -22.04 -5.41 -4.32
N ALA A 143 -22.40 -4.73 -5.41
CA ALA A 143 -21.54 -3.75 -6.10
C ALA A 143 -20.88 -2.67 -5.20
N PRO A 144 -21.55 -2.12 -4.15
CA PRO A 144 -20.90 -1.17 -3.25
C PRO A 144 -19.66 -1.73 -2.55
N TYR A 145 -19.62 -3.04 -2.29
CA TYR A 145 -18.49 -3.70 -1.64
C TYR A 145 -17.36 -3.98 -2.62
N LEU A 146 -17.69 -4.46 -3.83
CA LEU A 146 -16.71 -4.66 -4.90
C LEU A 146 -16.01 -3.35 -5.30
N ALA A 147 -16.70 -2.21 -5.17
CA ALA A 147 -16.10 -0.89 -5.39
C ALA A 147 -14.91 -0.59 -4.46
N HIS A 148 -14.77 -1.24 -3.30
CA HIS A 148 -13.57 -1.12 -2.46
C HIS A 148 -12.35 -1.76 -3.13
N ILE A 149 -12.50 -2.94 -3.74
CA ILE A 149 -11.43 -3.63 -4.47
C ILE A 149 -11.03 -2.81 -5.70
N ASP A 150 -12.02 -2.32 -6.45
CA ASP A 150 -11.75 -1.51 -7.64
C ASP A 150 -11.00 -0.21 -7.31
N ARG A 151 -11.39 0.50 -6.24
CA ARG A 151 -10.66 1.68 -5.77
C ARG A 151 -9.26 1.34 -5.30
N ALA A 152 -9.09 0.25 -4.53
CA ALA A 152 -7.78 -0.21 -4.10
C ALA A 152 -6.86 -0.53 -5.29
N ARG A 153 -7.39 -1.21 -6.32
CA ARG A 153 -6.68 -1.51 -7.57
C ARG A 153 -6.25 -0.23 -8.29
N GLU A 154 -7.18 0.71 -8.46
CA GLU A 154 -6.91 1.99 -9.12
C GLU A 154 -5.81 2.77 -8.39
N TRP A 155 -5.93 2.93 -7.06
CA TRP A 155 -4.95 3.63 -6.25
C TRP A 155 -3.59 2.93 -6.22
N CYS A 156 -3.55 1.59 -6.23
CA CYS A 156 -2.31 0.84 -6.34
C CYS A 156 -1.62 1.11 -7.69
N GLY A 157 -2.38 1.15 -8.79
CA GLY A 157 -1.87 1.52 -10.12
C GLY A 157 -1.33 2.95 -10.17
N GLN A 158 -2.05 3.92 -9.62
CA GLN A 158 -1.62 5.32 -9.53
C GLN A 158 -0.37 5.48 -8.64
N ALA A 159 -0.30 4.73 -7.53
CA ALA A 159 0.86 4.71 -6.66
C ALA A 159 2.09 4.16 -7.40
N LEU A 160 1.94 3.08 -8.17
CA LEU A 160 3.04 2.49 -8.95
C LEU A 160 3.56 3.49 -10.00
N TRP A 161 2.66 4.16 -10.71
CA TRP A 161 3.03 5.22 -11.64
C TRP A 161 3.82 6.33 -10.92
N ALA A 162 3.34 6.80 -9.78
CA ALA A 162 4.00 7.87 -9.03
C ALA A 162 5.37 7.43 -8.47
N ALA A 163 5.50 6.20 -7.97
CA ALA A 163 6.77 5.66 -7.48
C ALA A 163 7.82 5.61 -8.61
N ARG A 164 7.43 5.26 -9.84
CA ARG A 164 8.31 5.24 -11.02
C ARG A 164 8.85 6.61 -11.44
N MET A 165 8.32 7.71 -10.89
CA MET A 165 8.91 9.04 -11.07
C MET A 165 10.24 9.22 -10.32
N SER A 166 10.69 8.22 -9.56
CA SER A 166 12.05 8.15 -8.99
C SER A 166 12.77 6.92 -9.53
N ASN A 167 14.03 7.06 -9.97
CA ASN A 167 14.79 5.98 -10.64
C ASN A 167 15.86 5.32 -9.74
N THR A 168 15.76 5.49 -8.42
CA THR A 168 16.73 4.91 -7.48
C THR A 168 16.57 3.40 -7.41
N GLN A 169 17.66 2.67 -7.12
CA GLN A 169 17.61 1.22 -6.92
C GLN A 169 16.60 0.81 -5.84
N GLY A 170 16.52 1.56 -4.73
CA GLY A 170 15.56 1.31 -3.66
C GLY A 170 14.10 1.45 -4.14
N MET A 171 13.81 2.46 -4.95
CA MET A 171 12.47 2.64 -5.52
C MET A 171 12.15 1.56 -6.56
N ALA A 172 13.12 1.16 -7.39
CA ALA A 172 12.92 0.08 -8.36
C ALA A 172 12.53 -1.25 -7.69
N VAL A 173 13.15 -1.57 -6.55
CA VAL A 173 12.77 -2.75 -5.75
C VAL A 173 11.34 -2.61 -5.22
N VAL A 174 10.97 -1.44 -4.69
CA VAL A 174 9.60 -1.20 -4.20
C VAL A 174 8.58 -1.32 -5.33
N CYS A 175 8.85 -0.74 -6.50
CA CYS A 175 7.99 -0.86 -7.68
C CYS A 175 7.76 -2.34 -8.08
N GLY A 176 8.79 -3.18 -8.05
CA GLY A 176 8.64 -4.61 -8.34
C GLY A 176 7.73 -5.34 -7.33
N TYR A 177 7.68 -4.91 -6.07
CA TYR A 177 6.73 -5.44 -5.10
C TYR A 177 5.32 -4.88 -5.28
N MET A 178 5.18 -3.62 -5.69
CA MET A 178 3.89 -3.01 -6.03
C MET A 178 3.25 -3.68 -7.24
N GLU A 179 4.05 -4.05 -8.25
CA GLU A 179 3.58 -4.81 -9.42
C GLU A 179 2.99 -6.17 -9.02
N ARG A 180 3.60 -6.86 -8.06
CA ARG A 180 3.05 -8.13 -7.53
C ARG A 180 1.72 -7.92 -6.83
N LEU A 181 1.62 -6.90 -5.98
CA LEU A 181 0.37 -6.56 -5.30
C LEU A 181 -0.72 -6.17 -6.31
N LEU A 182 -0.38 -5.39 -7.33
CA LEU A 182 -1.32 -5.00 -8.37
C LEU A 182 -1.79 -6.21 -9.19
N GLY A 183 -0.87 -7.09 -9.60
CA GLY A 183 -1.20 -8.33 -10.31
C GLY A 183 -2.12 -9.23 -9.48
N TRP A 184 -1.88 -9.32 -8.17
CA TRP A 184 -2.82 -10.01 -7.27
C TRP A 184 -4.22 -9.38 -7.28
N MET A 185 -4.34 -8.06 -7.26
CA MET A 185 -5.65 -7.38 -7.34
C MET A 185 -6.34 -7.54 -8.70
N GLU A 186 -5.59 -7.76 -9.77
CA GLU A 186 -6.11 -8.04 -11.11
C GLU A 186 -6.64 -9.47 -11.23
N GLU A 187 -5.99 -10.43 -10.57
CA GLU A 187 -6.40 -11.83 -10.53
C GLU A 187 -7.58 -12.08 -9.58
N ASN A 188 -7.83 -11.16 -8.64
CA ASN A 188 -8.84 -11.31 -7.57
C ASN A 188 -9.83 -10.13 -7.56
N PRO A 189 -10.84 -10.13 -8.47
CA PRO A 189 -11.85 -9.08 -8.56
C PRO A 189 -12.91 -9.12 -7.44
#